data_AF-A0A1D1Y6X0-F1
#
_entry.id   AF-A0A1D1Y6X0-F1
#
_cell.length_a   1.000
_cell.length_b   1.000
_cell.length_c   1.000
_cell.angle_alpha   90.00
_cell.angle_beta   90.00
_cell.angle_gamma   90.00
#
_symmetry.space_group_name_H-M   'P 1'
#
loop_
_entity.id
_entity.type
_entity.pdbx_description
1 polymer ?
#
loop_
_entity_poly.entity_id
_entity_poly.type
_entity_poly.pdbx_seq_one_letter_code
_entity_poly.pdbx_strand_id
1 'polypeptide(L)'
;MKFCKRYQEYMQGRDKELPGVGLKRLKKILKRCRRDQGERGGHLVVSNNRCPDRCQVCDGTFFPALLNEMSAVVSCFNERARKLIELHLASGLRKYFIWFKGKLQRSHHGTSIQEGKDLVTYAIINSIAMRK
;
A
#
# COMPACT_ATOMS: atom_id res chain seq x y z
N MET A 1 1.59 20.12 5.27
CA MET A 1 0.85 18.91 5.73
C MET A 1 1.77 17.67 5.74
N LYS A 2 1.76 16.84 6.79
CA LYS A 2 2.59 15.62 6.88
C LYS A 2 1.86 14.42 6.24
N PHE A 3 2.17 14.11 4.97
CA PHE A 3 1.55 13.00 4.22
C PHE A 3 1.54 11.67 4.99
N CYS A 4 2.67 11.27 5.60
CA CYS A 4 2.75 10.02 6.37
C CYS A 4 1.69 9.93 7.48
N LYS A 5 1.35 11.04 8.13
CA LYS A 5 0.35 11.06 9.20
C LYS A 5 -1.06 10.83 8.64
N ARG A 6 -1.42 11.56 7.57
CA ARG A 6 -2.69 11.41 6.86
C ARG A 6 -2.87 10.01 6.27
N TYR A 7 -1.80 9.46 5.69
CA TYR A 7 -1.79 8.10 5.17
C TYR A 7 -2.05 7.07 6.27
N GLN A 8 -1.38 7.22 7.42
CA GLN A 8 -1.56 6.31 8.55
C GLN A 8 -2.97 6.38 9.14
N GLU A 9 -3.53 7.59 9.29
CA GLU A 9 -4.93 7.80 9.71
C GLU A 9 -5.90 7.12 8.75
N TYR A 10 -5.68 7.27 7.44
CA TYR A 10 -6.48 6.61 6.42
C TYR A 10 -6.42 5.08 6.50
N MET A 11 -5.23 4.51 6.72
CA MET A 11 -5.08 3.05 6.84
C MET A 11 -5.69 2.51 8.14
N GLN A 12 -5.64 3.27 9.24
CA GLN A 12 -6.21 2.89 10.53
C GLN A 12 -7.74 3.01 10.58
N GLY A 13 -8.32 3.96 9.84
CA GLY A 13 -9.77 4.18 9.77
C GLY A 13 -10.52 3.17 8.89
N ARG A 14 -9.88 2.08 8.46
CA ARG A 14 -10.50 1.04 7.64
C ARG A 14 -10.96 -0.10 8.55
N ASP A 15 -12.22 -0.53 8.41
CA ASP A 15 -12.84 -1.61 9.23
C ASP A 15 -12.15 -2.98 9.10
N LYS A 16 -11.30 -3.16 8.09
CA LYS A 16 -10.48 -4.36 7.89
C LYS A 16 -9.02 -3.91 7.78
N GLU A 17 -8.11 -4.57 8.50
CA GLU A 17 -6.68 -4.37 8.30
C GLU A 17 -6.33 -4.61 6.83
N LEU A 18 -6.03 -3.52 6.12
CA LEU A 18 -5.56 -3.55 4.75
C LEU A 18 -4.04 -3.45 4.76
N PRO A 19 -3.32 -4.22 3.92
CA PRO A 19 -1.90 -4.02 3.75
C PRO A 19 -1.66 -2.60 3.24
N GLY A 20 -0.61 -1.96 3.74
CA GLY A 20 -0.22 -0.63 3.35
C GLY A 20 1.29 -0.47 3.34
N VAL A 21 1.72 0.65 2.80
CA VAL A 21 3.12 1.07 2.71
C VAL A 21 3.57 1.56 4.09
N GLY A 22 4.61 0.92 4.62
CA GLY A 22 5.27 1.24 5.87
C GLY A 22 6.13 2.50 5.78
N LEU A 23 5.54 3.66 5.43
CA LEU A 23 6.25 4.92 5.18
C LEU A 23 7.24 5.30 6.31
N LYS A 24 6.86 5.03 7.56
CA LYS A 24 7.73 5.30 8.73
C LYS A 24 8.96 4.39 8.75
N ARG A 25 8.80 3.12 8.40
CA ARG A 25 9.88 2.11 8.31
C ARG A 25 10.79 2.42 7.13
N LEU A 26 10.23 2.64 5.94
CA LEU A 26 10.98 3.00 4.73
C LEU A 26 11.79 4.29 4.93
N LYS A 27 11.18 5.32 5.51
CA LYS A 27 11.89 6.56 5.86
C LYS A 27 13.03 6.34 6.84
N LYS A 28 12.91 5.39 7.78
CA LYS A 28 14.00 5.05 8.70
C LYS A 28 15.18 4.39 7.98
N ILE A 29 14.94 3.54 6.97
CA ILE A 29 16.00 2.93 6.16
C ILE A 29 16.80 4.03 5.47
N LEU A 30 16.12 4.96 4.77
CA LEU A 30 16.76 6.11 4.11
C LEU A 30 17.54 6.99 5.09
N LYS A 31 17.01 7.20 6.31
CA LYS A 31 17.70 7.98 7.35
C LYS A 31 18.92 7.29 7.95
N ARG A 32 18.97 5.95 7.99
CA ARG A 32 20.18 5.21 8.41
C ARG A 32 21.26 5.39 7.37
N CYS A 33 20.92 5.18 6.10
CA CYS A 33 21.81 5.39 4.96
C CYS A 33 22.59 6.71 5.03
N ARG A 34 21.87 7.82 5.29
CA ARG A 34 22.48 9.15 5.39
C ARG A 34 23.45 9.30 6.56
N ARG A 35 23.19 8.61 7.68
CA ARG A 35 24.06 8.66 8.87
C ARG A 35 25.32 7.82 8.68
N ASP A 36 25.16 6.61 8.17
CA ASP A 36 26.26 5.66 7.99
C ASP A 36 27.31 6.17 6.97
N GLN A 37 26.90 6.99 6.01
CA GLN A 37 27.81 7.68 5.08
C GLN A 37 28.57 8.84 5.72
N GLY A 38 27.96 9.53 6.70
CA GLY A 38 28.62 10.61 7.44
C GLY A 38 29.74 10.11 8.36
N GLU A 39 29.66 8.86 8.82
CA GLU A 39 30.66 8.26 9.73
C GLU A 39 31.84 7.60 9.00
N ARG A 40 31.66 7.17 7.74
CA ARG A 40 32.73 6.54 6.94
C ARG A 40 33.54 7.53 6.09
N GLY A 41 33.10 8.79 5.99
CA GLY A 41 33.74 9.84 5.21
C GLY A 41 34.77 10.65 6.00
N GLY A 42 35.86 10.01 6.42
CA GLY A 42 37.04 10.74 6.88
C GLY A 42 37.69 11.49 5.71
N HIS A 43 37.61 12.82 5.74
CA HIS A 43 38.46 13.75 5.00
C HIS A 43 38.38 13.69 3.45
N LEU A 44 37.34 14.30 2.85
CA LEU A 44 37.50 15.36 1.84
C LEU A 44 36.14 15.91 1.37
N VAL A 45 36.06 17.24 1.34
CA VAL A 45 35.10 18.08 0.62
C VAL A 45 33.70 18.23 1.23
N VAL A 46 33.49 19.43 1.77
CA VAL A 46 32.20 20.12 1.93
C VAL A 46 31.42 20.01 0.62
N SER A 47 30.45 19.10 0.55
CA SER A 47 29.45 19.11 -0.52
C SER A 47 28.19 18.43 -0.02
N ASN A 48 27.16 19.24 0.24
CA ASN A 48 25.74 18.93 0.39
C ASN A 48 25.37 17.56 0.99
N ASN A 49 24.58 17.57 2.06
CA ASN A 49 23.89 16.46 2.76
C ASN A 49 23.05 15.47 1.89
N ARG A 50 23.50 15.09 0.70
CA ARG A 50 22.85 14.21 -0.26
C ARG A 50 23.63 12.91 -0.27
N CYS A 51 22.92 11.80 -0.18
CA CYS A 51 23.50 10.50 -0.50
C CYS A 51 24.03 10.55 -1.95
N PRO A 52 25.11 9.81 -2.29
CA PRO A 52 25.47 9.58 -3.68
C PRO A 52 24.27 8.98 -4.41
N ASP A 53 24.12 9.33 -5.70
CA ASP A 53 22.94 8.99 -6.52
C ASP A 53 22.67 7.48 -6.58
N ARG A 54 23.65 6.64 -6.23
CA ARG A 54 23.50 5.20 -6.04
C ARG A 54 24.20 4.77 -4.75
N CYS A 55 23.50 4.00 -3.91
CA CYS A 55 24.08 3.41 -2.72
C CYS A 55 23.62 1.97 -2.61
N GLN A 56 24.44 1.03 -3.10
CA GLN A 56 24.07 -0.39 -3.22
C GLN A 56 23.55 -1.00 -1.92
N VAL A 57 24.13 -0.65 -0.77
CA VAL A 57 23.68 -1.16 0.55
C VAL A 57 22.27 -0.65 0.90
N CYS A 58 22.01 0.62 0.63
CA CYS A 58 20.71 1.23 0.91
C CYS A 58 19.66 0.79 -0.11
N ASP A 59 20.04 0.67 -1.37
CA ASP A 59 19.18 0.17 -2.44
C ASP A 59 18.81 -1.30 -2.17
N GLY A 60 19.78 -2.12 -1.75
CA GLY A 60 19.61 -3.52 -1.38
C GLY A 60 18.80 -3.76 -0.11
N THR A 61 18.44 -2.72 0.64
CA THR A 61 17.53 -2.83 1.80
C THR A 61 16.21 -2.10 1.58
N PHE A 62 16.24 -0.94 0.95
CA PHE A 62 15.07 -0.12 0.68
C PHE A 62 14.16 -0.74 -0.39
N PHE A 63 14.69 -1.06 -1.57
CA PHE A 63 13.86 -1.57 -2.67
C PHE A 63 13.25 -2.94 -2.36
N PRO A 64 13.96 -3.91 -1.76
CA PRO A 64 13.31 -5.16 -1.34
C PRO A 64 12.20 -4.95 -0.31
N ALA A 65 12.40 -4.05 0.67
CA ALA A 65 11.36 -3.72 1.64
C ALA A 65 10.14 -3.07 0.97
N LEU A 66 10.37 -2.14 0.04
CA LEU A 66 9.32 -1.47 -0.72
C LEU A 66 8.57 -2.46 -1.63
N LEU A 67 9.28 -3.32 -2.37
CA LEU A 67 8.69 -4.33 -3.26
C LEU A 67 7.82 -5.32 -2.49
N ASN A 68 8.23 -5.72 -1.29
CA ASN A 68 7.42 -6.59 -0.44
C ASN A 68 6.10 -5.92 -0.03
N GLU A 69 6.17 -4.67 0.42
CA GLU A 69 4.99 -3.88 0.79
C GLU A 69 4.08 -3.59 -0.43
N MET A 70 4.66 -3.32 -1.60
CA MET A 70 3.95 -3.17 -2.88
C MET A 70 3.22 -4.45 -3.28
N SER A 71 3.89 -5.59 -3.20
CA SER A 71 3.32 -6.90 -3.54
C SER A 71 2.11 -7.23 -2.67
N ALA A 72 2.18 -6.94 -1.36
CA ALA A 72 1.06 -7.13 -0.45
C ALA A 72 -0.16 -6.26 -0.83
N VAL A 73 0.08 -4.98 -1.17
CA VAL A 73 -0.98 -4.05 -1.62
C VAL A 73 -1.62 -4.54 -2.93
N VAL A 74 -0.81 -4.89 -3.93
CA VAL A 74 -1.29 -5.34 -5.25
C VAL A 74 -2.03 -6.67 -5.12
N SER A 75 -1.53 -7.61 -4.32
CA SER A 75 -2.19 -8.89 -4.10
C SER A 75 -3.56 -8.71 -3.45
N CYS A 76 -3.65 -7.89 -2.40
CA CYS A 76 -4.93 -7.56 -1.76
C CYS A 76 -5.89 -6.86 -2.72
N PHE A 77 -5.39 -5.93 -3.54
CA PHE A 77 -6.20 -5.24 -4.54
C PHE A 77 -6.75 -6.24 -5.57
N ASN A 78 -5.89 -7.09 -6.15
CA ASN A 78 -6.26 -8.06 -7.17
C ASN A 78 -7.29 -9.07 -6.64
N GLU A 79 -7.10 -9.56 -5.42
CA GLU A 79 -8.04 -10.49 -4.79
C GLU A 79 -9.43 -9.86 -4.63
N ARG A 80 -9.49 -8.61 -4.13
CA ARG A 80 -10.76 -7.88 -3.93
C ARG A 80 -11.41 -7.47 -5.25
N ALA A 81 -10.62 -7.01 -6.21
CA ALA A 81 -11.10 -6.67 -7.54
C ALA A 81 -11.70 -7.89 -8.25
N ARG A 82 -11.03 -9.05 -8.16
CA ARG A 82 -11.55 -10.31 -8.69
C ARG A 82 -12.88 -10.70 -8.03
N LYS A 83 -12.98 -10.62 -6.70
CA LYS A 83 -14.23 -10.87 -5.98
C LYS A 83 -15.37 -9.97 -6.46
N LEU A 84 -15.11 -8.67 -6.63
CA LEU A 84 -16.10 -7.72 -7.15
C LEU A 84 -16.52 -8.05 -8.59
N ILE A 85 -15.56 -8.37 -9.46
CA ILE A 85 -15.84 -8.74 -10.86
C ILE A 85 -16.64 -10.05 -10.92
N GLU A 86 -16.29 -11.07 -10.12
CA GLU A 86 -17.03 -12.32 -10.07
C GLU A 86 -18.47 -12.12 -9.58
N LEU A 87 -18.69 -11.21 -8.63
CA LEU A 87 -20.04 -10.82 -8.19
C LEU A 87 -20.82 -10.11 -9.31
N HIS A 88 -20.18 -9.21 -10.06
CA HIS A 88 -20.80 -8.48 -11.16
C HIS A 88 -21.09 -9.36 -12.39
N LEU A 89 -20.23 -10.33 -12.69
CA LEU A 89 -20.36 -11.23 -13.84
C LEU A 89 -21.18 -12.49 -13.56
N ALA A 90 -21.57 -12.75 -12.30
CA ALA A 90 -22.38 -13.90 -11.96
C ALA A 90 -23.76 -13.84 -12.66
N SER A 91 -23.93 -14.62 -13.74
CA SER A 91 -25.20 -14.81 -14.44
C SER A 91 -25.83 -16.17 -14.10
N GLY A 92 -27.13 -16.32 -14.39
CA GLY A 92 -27.86 -17.59 -14.23
C GLY A 92 -27.94 -18.13 -12.80
N LEU A 93 -27.70 -19.43 -12.61
CA LEU A 93 -27.82 -20.14 -11.32
C LEU A 93 -26.84 -19.62 -10.25
N ARG A 94 -25.68 -19.10 -10.65
CA ARG A 94 -24.68 -18.51 -9.74
C ARG A 94 -25.22 -17.24 -9.08
N LYS A 95 -26.02 -16.45 -9.80
CA LYS A 95 -26.76 -15.28 -9.27
C LYS A 95 -27.76 -15.70 -8.20
N TYR A 96 -28.49 -16.79 -8.42
CA TYR A 96 -29.42 -17.34 -7.42
C TYR A 96 -28.70 -17.83 -6.17
N PHE A 97 -27.58 -18.55 -6.30
CA PHE A 97 -26.77 -18.98 -5.15
C PHE A 97 -26.21 -17.81 -4.35
N ILE A 98 -25.67 -16.78 -5.02
CA ILE A 98 -25.17 -15.56 -4.38
C ILE A 98 -26.30 -14.79 -3.70
N TRP A 99 -27.45 -14.68 -4.35
CA TRP A 99 -28.63 -14.03 -3.78
C TRP A 99 -29.18 -14.79 -2.57
N PHE A 100 -29.20 -16.13 -2.61
CA PHE A 100 -29.64 -16.97 -1.50
C PHE A 100 -28.68 -16.88 -0.30
N LYS A 101 -27.36 -16.90 -0.55
CA LYS A 101 -26.36 -16.60 0.49
C LYS A 101 -26.46 -15.16 1.00
N GLY A 102 -26.70 -14.20 0.13
CA GLY A 102 -26.85 -12.78 0.46
C GLY A 102 -28.09 -12.49 1.32
N LYS A 103 -29.19 -13.23 1.13
CA LYS A 103 -30.39 -13.15 1.98
C LYS A 103 -30.14 -13.64 3.41
N LEU A 104 -29.22 -14.59 3.59
CA LEU A 104 -28.77 -15.05 4.91
C LEU A 104 -27.84 -14.02 5.59
N GLN A 105 -27.19 -13.17 4.78
CA GLN A 105 -26.20 -12.19 5.18
C GLN A 105 -26.75 -10.75 5.02
N ARG A 106 -27.95 -10.50 5.56
CA ARG A 106 -28.85 -9.39 5.23
C ARG A 106 -28.40 -7.97 5.66
N SER A 107 -27.12 -7.71 5.92
CA SER A 107 -26.61 -6.36 6.26
C SER A 107 -25.79 -5.65 5.15
N HIS A 108 -25.50 -6.29 4.02
CA HIS A 108 -24.55 -5.74 3.02
C HIS A 108 -25.10 -5.73 1.57
N HIS A 109 -26.22 -5.05 1.29
CA HIS A 109 -26.75 -4.94 -0.08
C HIS A 109 -26.65 -3.55 -0.72
N GLY A 110 -26.28 -2.51 0.03
CA GLY A 110 -25.94 -1.20 -0.55
C GLY A 110 -24.50 -1.07 -1.07
N THR A 111 -23.74 -2.17 -1.12
CA THR A 111 -22.29 -2.14 -0.81
C THR A 111 -21.32 -2.44 -1.94
N SER A 112 -21.69 -3.01 -3.11
CA SER A 112 -20.66 -3.42 -4.11
C SER A 112 -20.05 -2.23 -4.89
N ILE A 113 -20.88 -1.24 -5.29
CA ILE A 113 -20.39 -0.03 -5.96
C ILE A 113 -19.53 0.79 -4.99
N GLN A 114 -19.95 0.91 -3.73
CA GLN A 114 -19.17 1.61 -2.72
C GLN A 114 -17.88 0.85 -2.40
N GLU A 115 -17.91 -0.48 -2.32
CA GLU A 115 -16.71 -1.31 -2.14
C GLU A 115 -15.74 -1.16 -3.33
N GLY A 116 -16.25 -1.04 -4.56
CA GLY A 116 -15.45 -0.72 -5.74
C GLY A 116 -14.79 0.67 -5.65
N LYS A 117 -15.56 1.72 -5.29
CA LYS A 117 -15.03 3.08 -5.07
C LYS A 117 -13.97 3.11 -3.98
N ASP A 118 -14.21 2.39 -2.89
CA ASP A 118 -13.29 2.26 -1.77
C ASP A 118 -12.00 1.56 -2.18
N LEU A 119 -12.10 0.51 -3.00
CA LEU A 119 -10.95 -0.24 -3.53
C LEU A 119 -10.11 0.60 -4.49
N VAL A 120 -10.75 1.38 -5.36
CA VAL A 120 -10.07 2.35 -6.24
C VAL A 120 -9.36 3.43 -5.42
N THR A 121 -10.03 3.98 -4.41
CA THR A 121 -9.44 4.97 -3.48
C THR A 121 -8.23 4.40 -2.75
N TYR A 122 -8.31 3.14 -2.31
CA TYR A 122 -7.20 2.41 -1.72
C TYR A 122 -6.00 2.26 -2.68
N ALA A 123 -6.24 1.91 -3.94
CA ALA A 123 -5.17 1.83 -4.94
C ALA A 123 -4.50 3.18 -5.19
N ILE A 124 -5.28 4.26 -5.33
CA ILE A 124 -4.78 5.62 -5.56
C ILE A 124 -3.93 6.10 -4.39
N ILE A 125 -4.39 5.94 -3.15
CA ILE A 125 -3.66 6.43 -1.99
C ILE A 125 -2.36 5.64 -1.78
N ASN A 126 -2.38 4.33 -1.98
CA ASN A 126 -1.17 3.52 -1.90
C ASN A 126 -0.18 3.82 -3.03
N SER A 127 -0.63 4.05 -4.26
CA SER A 127 0.26 4.42 -5.36
C SER A 127 0.93 5.78 -5.11
N ILE A 128 0.19 6.75 -4.55
CA ILE A 128 0.75 8.03 -4.11
C ILE A 128 1.79 7.81 -2.99
N ALA A 129 1.52 6.88 -2.06
CA ALA A 129 2.46 6.56 -0.99
C ALA A 129 3.75 5.91 -1.51
N MET A 130 3.67 5.04 -2.50
CA MET A 130 4.82 4.40 -3.15
C MET A 130 5.65 5.39 -3.99
N ARG A 131 4.98 6.34 -4.63
CA ARG A 131 5.64 7.39 -5.44
C ARG A 131 6.43 8.37 -4.58
N LYS A 132 6.02 8.58 -3.33
CA LYS A 132 6.61 9.56 -2.40
C LYS A 132 7.78 8.99 -1.62
#